data_AF-A0A0B0PV60-F1
#
_entry.id   AF-A0A0B0PV60-F1
#
_cell.length_a   1.000
_cell.length_b   1.000
_cell.length_c   1.000
_cell.angle_alpha   90.00
_cell.angle_beta   90.00
_cell.angle_gamma   90.00
#
_symmetry.space_group_name_H-M   'P 1'
#
loop_
_entity.id
_entity.type
_entity.pdbx_description
1 polymer ?
#
loop_
_entity_poly.entity_id
_entity_poly.type
_entity_poly.pdbx_seq_one_letter_code
_entity_poly.pdbx_strand_id
1 'polypeptide(L)'
;MSHVQTERENETLVEAALRVLNTADPFEKARQGDSVASKWLQGTITRPYNPSQDLPVPDRPARLTNVKLVSPSLMPKLGKAGSLQSRQAIVHSLVHTESWAIDLSWDIIARFGKKEAMPREFFTDFVKVAQDEGRHFSLLAARLKELGSSYGALPAHDGLWGSAIATSKDLLARLAIEHCVHEARGLDVLPTTISRFRNGGDDDTADLLERVVYPEEITHCAAGVKWFKYLCLRSRNPSLYQDILALEESEAGRSETQMDKESEEVIHKFHAIVRTHFRGPLKPPFNEKARKAAGFGPQWYDPLAVKGPASQF
;
A
#
# COMPACT_ATOMS: atom_id res chain seq x y z
N MET A 1 -19.74 19.28 -28.58
CA MET A 1 -18.98 18.89 -27.36
C MET A 1 -20.00 18.29 -26.40
N SER A 2 -19.86 16.99 -26.09
CA SER A 2 -20.91 16.22 -25.41
C SER A 2 -20.92 16.46 -23.90
N HIS A 3 -22.08 16.30 -23.26
CA HIS A 3 -22.29 16.40 -21.80
C HIS A 3 -21.27 15.58 -20.98
N VAL A 4 -20.82 14.45 -21.52
CA VAL A 4 -19.81 13.54 -20.95
C VAL A 4 -18.41 14.16 -20.89
N GLN A 5 -18.12 15.15 -21.74
CA GLN A 5 -16.84 15.84 -21.76
C GLN A 5 -16.80 16.95 -20.69
N THR A 6 -17.92 17.65 -20.49
CA THR A 6 -18.09 18.68 -19.45
C THR A 6 -18.18 18.10 -18.03
N GLU A 7 -18.78 16.92 -17.85
CA GLU A 7 -18.79 16.22 -16.55
C GLU A 7 -17.39 15.76 -16.12
N ARG A 8 -16.52 15.43 -17.08
CA ARG A 8 -15.13 15.02 -16.80
C ARG A 8 -14.21 16.18 -16.43
N GLU A 9 -14.60 17.43 -16.68
CA GLU A 9 -13.82 18.62 -16.30
C GLU A 9 -14.00 18.99 -14.82
N ASN A 10 -15.04 18.48 -14.15
CA ASN A 10 -15.32 18.74 -12.73
C ASN A 10 -15.24 17.48 -11.83
N GLU A 11 -14.71 16.36 -12.35
CA GLU A 11 -14.54 15.10 -11.60
C GLU A 11 -13.65 15.33 -10.36
N THR A 12 -14.13 14.89 -9.20
CA THR A 12 -13.36 14.87 -7.96
C THR A 12 -12.44 13.64 -7.89
N LEU A 13 -11.43 13.68 -7.01
CA LEU A 13 -10.51 12.56 -6.89
C LEU A 13 -11.20 11.26 -6.45
N VAL A 14 -12.20 11.32 -5.56
CA VAL A 14 -12.95 10.13 -5.13
C VAL A 14 -13.78 9.55 -6.28
N GLU A 15 -14.40 10.37 -7.13
CA GLU A 15 -15.11 9.89 -8.33
C GLU A 15 -14.14 9.19 -9.29
N ALA A 16 -12.96 9.80 -9.52
CA ALA A 16 -11.92 9.22 -10.34
C ALA A 16 -11.38 7.89 -9.75
N ALA A 17 -11.16 7.84 -8.43
CA ALA A 17 -10.72 6.64 -7.71
C ALA A 17 -11.74 5.49 -7.86
N LEU A 18 -13.03 5.79 -7.74
CA LEU A 18 -14.10 4.81 -7.95
C LEU A 18 -14.14 4.30 -9.40
N ARG A 19 -13.88 5.17 -10.38
CA ARG A 19 -13.76 4.77 -11.78
C ARG A 19 -12.58 3.81 -11.99
N VAL A 20 -11.43 4.07 -11.36
CA VAL A 20 -10.27 3.16 -11.39
C VAL A 20 -10.61 1.82 -10.72
N LEU A 21 -11.22 1.82 -9.54
CA LEU A 21 -11.62 0.60 -8.82
C LEU A 21 -12.64 -0.25 -9.60
N ASN A 22 -13.51 0.38 -10.40
CA ASN A 22 -14.49 -0.31 -11.24
C ASN A 22 -13.92 -0.77 -12.61
N THR A 23 -12.66 -0.49 -12.90
CA THR A 23 -11.99 -0.96 -14.13
C THR A 23 -11.48 -2.39 -13.92
N ALA A 24 -11.99 -3.36 -14.68
CA ALA A 24 -11.66 -4.78 -14.45
C ALA A 24 -10.27 -5.20 -14.97
N ASP A 25 -9.87 -4.68 -16.13
CA ASP A 25 -8.58 -5.00 -16.75
C ASP A 25 -7.44 -4.31 -15.98
N PRO A 26 -6.41 -5.04 -15.53
CA PRO A 26 -5.37 -4.48 -14.67
C PRO A 26 -4.43 -3.51 -15.41
N PHE A 27 -4.21 -3.69 -16.73
CA PHE A 27 -3.40 -2.75 -17.51
C PHE A 27 -4.15 -1.44 -17.75
N GLU A 28 -5.44 -1.53 -18.09
CA GLU A 28 -6.30 -0.36 -18.21
C GLU A 28 -6.44 0.36 -16.86
N LYS A 29 -6.56 -0.39 -15.76
CA LYS A 29 -6.61 0.15 -14.40
C LYS A 29 -5.34 0.94 -14.07
N ALA A 30 -4.16 0.36 -14.31
CA ALA A 30 -2.88 1.05 -14.11
C ALA A 30 -2.78 2.33 -14.96
N ARG A 31 -3.14 2.25 -16.24
CA ARG A 31 -3.15 3.40 -17.16
C ARG A 31 -4.10 4.50 -16.71
N GLN A 32 -5.31 4.15 -16.30
CA GLN A 32 -6.28 5.12 -15.78
C GLN A 32 -5.82 5.73 -14.46
N GLY A 33 -5.26 4.92 -13.56
CA GLY A 33 -4.66 5.37 -12.30
C GLY A 33 -3.57 6.41 -12.53
N ASP A 34 -2.62 6.14 -13.43
CA ASP A 34 -1.56 7.08 -13.79
C ASP A 34 -2.11 8.40 -14.37
N SER A 35 -3.12 8.31 -15.25
CA SER A 35 -3.77 9.52 -15.79
C SER A 35 -4.45 10.36 -14.72
N VAL A 36 -5.15 9.73 -13.77
CA VAL A 36 -5.79 10.41 -12.65
C VAL A 36 -4.74 11.02 -11.72
N ALA A 37 -3.69 10.27 -11.40
CA ALA A 37 -2.60 10.75 -10.57
C ALA A 37 -1.92 11.99 -11.18
N SER A 38 -1.58 11.93 -12.46
CA SER A 38 -1.02 13.06 -13.20
C SER A 38 -1.92 14.29 -13.14
N LYS A 39 -3.24 14.13 -13.36
CA LYS A 39 -4.20 15.24 -13.27
C LYS A 39 -4.31 15.81 -11.85
N TRP A 40 -4.25 14.99 -10.82
CA TRP A 40 -4.25 15.46 -9.43
C TRP A 40 -2.99 16.25 -9.08
N LEU A 41 -1.82 15.70 -9.42
CA LEU A 41 -0.52 16.30 -9.12
C LEU A 41 -0.28 17.59 -9.91
N GLN A 42 -0.81 17.71 -11.11
CA GLN A 42 -0.77 18.94 -11.92
C GLN A 42 -1.83 19.97 -11.51
N GLY A 43 -2.73 19.64 -10.59
CA GLY A 43 -3.79 20.54 -10.13
C GLY A 43 -5.00 20.65 -11.07
N THR A 44 -5.12 19.78 -12.08
CA THR A 44 -6.32 19.68 -12.93
C THR A 44 -7.51 19.13 -12.13
N ILE A 45 -7.31 18.06 -11.35
CA ILE A 45 -8.27 17.64 -10.33
C ILE A 45 -7.96 18.41 -9.06
N THR A 46 -8.79 19.40 -8.74
CA THR A 46 -8.57 20.30 -7.61
C THR A 46 -9.25 19.83 -6.33
N ARG A 47 -10.38 19.12 -6.43
CA ARG A 47 -11.21 18.75 -5.26
C ARG A 47 -11.02 17.27 -4.91
N PRO A 48 -10.72 16.92 -3.65
CA PRO A 48 -10.59 15.51 -3.25
C PRO A 48 -11.94 14.78 -3.32
N TYR A 49 -13.02 15.43 -2.90
CA TYR A 49 -14.37 14.88 -2.92
C TYR A 49 -15.43 15.99 -2.93
N ASN A 50 -16.68 15.62 -3.26
CA ASN A 50 -17.84 16.48 -3.09
C ASN A 50 -18.47 16.25 -1.70
N PRO A 51 -18.54 17.24 -0.80
CA PRO A 51 -19.07 17.05 0.55
C PRO A 51 -20.55 16.65 0.55
N SER A 52 -21.32 17.05 -0.46
CA SER A 52 -22.76 16.80 -0.56
C SER A 52 -23.13 15.44 -1.16
N GLN A 53 -22.16 14.67 -1.66
CA GLN A 53 -22.40 13.37 -2.30
C GLN A 53 -21.70 12.26 -1.53
N ASP A 54 -22.42 11.19 -1.24
CA ASP A 54 -21.85 9.96 -0.71
C ASP A 54 -21.91 8.89 -1.79
N LEU A 55 -20.74 8.51 -2.30
CA LEU A 55 -20.62 7.54 -3.39
C LEU A 55 -20.30 6.18 -2.78
N PRO A 56 -21.08 5.12 -3.11
CA PRO A 56 -20.84 3.80 -2.56
C PRO A 56 -19.52 3.24 -3.09
N VAL A 57 -18.61 2.92 -2.18
CA VAL A 57 -17.36 2.23 -2.52
C VAL A 57 -17.63 0.73 -2.58
N PRO A 58 -17.32 0.04 -3.70
CA PRO A 58 -17.59 -1.39 -3.82
C PRO A 58 -16.80 -2.19 -2.78
N ASP A 59 -17.35 -3.29 -2.28
CA ASP A 59 -16.64 -4.15 -1.30
C ASP A 59 -15.38 -4.80 -1.90
N ARG A 60 -15.33 -4.91 -3.22
CA ARG A 60 -14.19 -5.42 -3.99
C ARG A 60 -14.05 -4.65 -5.31
N PRO A 61 -12.82 -4.31 -5.73
CA PRO A 61 -12.58 -3.73 -7.04
C PRO A 61 -12.94 -4.72 -8.13
N ALA A 62 -13.31 -4.19 -9.29
CA ALA A 62 -13.48 -4.98 -10.49
C ALA A 62 -12.15 -5.66 -10.86
N ARG A 63 -12.23 -6.93 -11.26
CA ARG A 63 -11.08 -7.74 -11.68
C ARG A 63 -11.52 -8.75 -12.72
N LEU A 64 -10.72 -8.92 -13.77
CA LEU A 64 -10.93 -9.98 -14.74
C LEU A 64 -10.82 -11.37 -14.08
N THR A 65 -11.57 -12.33 -14.61
CA THR A 65 -11.60 -13.73 -14.11
C THR A 65 -10.45 -14.59 -14.64
N ASN A 66 -9.54 -14.01 -15.43
CA ASN A 66 -8.41 -14.69 -16.05
C ASN A 66 -7.31 -15.09 -15.04
N VAL A 67 -7.28 -14.49 -13.84
CA VAL A 67 -6.39 -14.91 -12.75
C VAL A 67 -7.11 -15.90 -11.86
N LYS A 68 -6.65 -17.16 -11.84
CA LYS A 68 -7.19 -18.18 -10.94
C LYS A 68 -6.76 -17.89 -9.50
N LEU A 69 -7.72 -17.49 -8.66
CA LEU A 69 -7.48 -17.31 -7.23
C LEU A 69 -7.62 -18.63 -6.47
N VAL A 70 -6.65 -18.95 -5.62
CA VAL A 70 -6.64 -20.12 -4.73
C VAL A 70 -6.31 -19.69 -3.30
N SER A 71 -6.59 -20.56 -2.33
CA SER A 71 -6.20 -20.29 -0.93
C SER A 71 -4.67 -20.29 -0.78
N PRO A 72 -4.11 -19.54 0.18
CA PRO A 72 -2.66 -19.54 0.43
C PRO A 72 -2.06 -20.93 0.68
N SER A 73 -2.82 -21.84 1.28
CA SER A 73 -2.41 -23.24 1.51
C SER A 73 -2.25 -24.08 0.24
N LEU A 74 -2.90 -23.67 -0.85
CA LEU A 74 -2.86 -24.34 -2.16
C LEU A 74 -1.91 -23.66 -3.14
N MET A 75 -1.23 -22.58 -2.73
CA MET A 75 -0.28 -21.88 -3.58
C MET A 75 0.93 -22.77 -3.89
N PRO A 76 1.33 -22.91 -5.17
CA PRO A 76 2.57 -23.58 -5.52
C PRO A 76 3.79 -22.88 -4.88
N LYS A 77 4.84 -23.66 -4.60
CA LYS A 77 6.10 -23.08 -4.11
C LYS A 77 6.76 -22.25 -5.22
N LEU A 78 7.08 -20.99 -4.92
CA LEU A 78 7.72 -20.06 -5.88
C LEU A 78 9.14 -20.46 -6.29
N GLY A 79 9.85 -21.24 -5.46
CA GLY A 79 11.24 -21.65 -5.69
C GLY A 79 12.28 -20.60 -5.29
N LYS A 80 13.46 -20.62 -5.93
CA LYS A 80 14.63 -19.78 -5.57
C LYS A 80 15.21 -18.99 -6.77
N ALA A 81 14.43 -18.74 -7.82
CA ALA A 81 14.82 -18.06 -9.06
C ALA A 81 15.96 -18.71 -9.88
N GLY A 82 16.44 -19.90 -9.51
CA GLY A 82 17.49 -20.61 -10.27
C GLY A 82 17.03 -21.09 -11.65
N SER A 83 15.80 -21.59 -11.77
CA SER A 83 15.20 -22.03 -13.03
C SER A 83 14.24 -20.99 -13.63
N LEU A 84 14.01 -21.06 -14.94
CA LEU A 84 13.06 -20.18 -15.64
C LEU A 84 11.65 -20.25 -15.01
N GLN A 85 11.17 -21.46 -14.70
CA GLN A 85 9.85 -21.65 -14.09
C GLN A 85 9.75 -20.95 -12.73
N SER A 86 10.82 -20.99 -11.93
CA SER A 86 10.84 -20.31 -10.63
C SER A 86 10.90 -18.79 -10.79
N ARG A 87 11.63 -18.27 -11.79
CA ARG A 87 11.65 -16.84 -12.10
C ARG A 87 10.27 -16.34 -12.51
N GLN A 88 9.64 -17.03 -13.47
CA GLN A 88 8.27 -16.73 -13.92
C GLN A 88 7.28 -16.74 -12.74
N ALA A 89 7.36 -17.72 -11.84
CA ALA A 89 6.48 -17.81 -10.68
C ALA A 89 6.68 -16.63 -9.70
N ILE A 90 7.93 -16.26 -9.41
CA ILE A 90 8.23 -15.13 -8.53
C ILE A 90 7.77 -13.82 -9.16
N VAL A 91 8.12 -13.55 -10.43
CA VAL A 91 7.72 -12.30 -11.11
C VAL A 91 6.19 -12.23 -11.24
N HIS A 92 5.50 -13.32 -11.59
CA HIS A 92 4.04 -13.34 -11.63
C HIS A 92 3.41 -13.02 -10.27
N SER A 93 3.97 -13.58 -9.18
CA SER A 93 3.51 -13.26 -7.83
C SER A 93 3.69 -11.77 -7.50
N LEU A 94 4.80 -11.15 -7.91
CA LEU A 94 5.03 -9.71 -7.71
C LEU A 94 4.04 -8.88 -8.54
N VAL A 95 3.83 -9.21 -9.81
CA VAL A 95 2.79 -8.57 -10.65
C VAL A 95 1.41 -8.65 -10.00
N HIS A 96 1.08 -9.79 -9.37
CA HIS A 96 -0.19 -9.93 -8.66
C HIS A 96 -0.28 -9.03 -7.42
N THR A 97 0.82 -8.92 -6.67
CA THR A 97 0.93 -8.02 -5.51
C THR A 97 0.70 -6.57 -5.94
N GLU A 98 1.40 -6.07 -6.96
CA GLU A 98 1.25 -4.67 -7.38
C GLU A 98 -0.15 -4.40 -7.93
N SER A 99 -0.74 -5.41 -8.60
CA SER A 99 -2.13 -5.31 -9.04
C SER A 99 -3.12 -5.16 -7.88
N TRP A 100 -2.80 -5.65 -6.68
CA TRP A 100 -3.59 -5.37 -5.48
C TRP A 100 -3.20 -4.05 -4.83
N ALA A 101 -1.93 -3.67 -4.85
CA ALA A 101 -1.46 -2.41 -4.27
C ALA A 101 -2.04 -1.18 -4.98
N ILE A 102 -2.23 -1.23 -6.31
CA ILE A 102 -3.04 -0.25 -7.06
C ILE A 102 -4.43 -0.11 -6.43
N ASP A 103 -5.12 -1.25 -6.25
CA ASP A 103 -6.48 -1.26 -5.71
C ASP A 103 -6.54 -0.77 -4.27
N LEU A 104 -5.60 -1.17 -3.41
CA LEU A 104 -5.51 -0.72 -2.02
C LEU A 104 -5.31 0.79 -1.92
N SER A 105 -4.46 1.36 -2.77
CA SER A 105 -4.13 2.79 -2.78
C SER A 105 -5.32 3.64 -3.26
N TRP A 106 -6.09 3.19 -4.25
CA TRP A 106 -7.33 3.87 -4.64
C TRP A 106 -8.49 3.63 -3.66
N ASP A 107 -8.57 2.43 -3.07
CA ASP A 107 -9.59 2.07 -2.07
C ASP A 107 -9.47 2.95 -0.83
N ILE A 108 -8.26 3.17 -0.32
CA ILE A 108 -8.08 3.96 0.90
C ILE A 108 -8.50 5.43 0.70
N ILE A 109 -8.22 5.97 -0.49
CA ILE A 109 -8.67 7.31 -0.94
C ILE A 109 -10.20 7.38 -0.96
N ALA A 110 -10.84 6.46 -1.70
CA ALA A 110 -12.27 6.49 -1.93
C ALA A 110 -13.08 6.19 -0.66
N ARG A 111 -12.63 5.20 0.14
CA ARG A 111 -13.37 4.66 1.28
C ARG A 111 -13.26 5.50 2.53
N PHE A 112 -12.10 6.08 2.79
CA PHE A 112 -11.84 6.72 4.07
C PHE A 112 -11.57 8.22 3.97
N GLY A 113 -11.07 8.72 2.84
CA GLY A 113 -10.64 10.12 2.72
C GLY A 113 -11.71 11.12 3.16
N LYS A 114 -12.93 11.00 2.63
CA LYS A 114 -14.08 11.82 3.05
C LYS A 114 -14.57 11.45 4.45
N LYS A 115 -14.77 10.15 4.71
CA LYS A 115 -15.35 9.63 5.96
C LYS A 115 -14.60 10.12 7.20
N GLU A 116 -13.28 10.12 7.13
CA GLU A 116 -12.38 10.50 8.23
C GLU A 116 -11.92 11.96 8.13
N ALA A 117 -12.52 12.76 7.22
CA ALA A 117 -12.15 14.15 6.94
C ALA A 117 -10.63 14.34 6.82
N MET A 118 -9.99 13.51 6.00
CA MET A 118 -8.54 13.54 5.82
C MET A 118 -8.08 14.80 5.08
N PRO A 119 -6.90 15.35 5.39
CA PRO A 119 -6.37 16.52 4.69
C PRO A 119 -5.96 16.19 3.25
N ARG A 120 -5.80 17.21 2.39
CA ARG A 120 -5.39 17.07 0.98
C ARG A 120 -4.12 16.24 0.79
N GLU A 121 -3.18 16.36 1.71
CA GLU A 121 -1.92 15.63 1.66
C GLU A 121 -2.10 14.12 1.76
N PHE A 122 -3.10 13.63 2.50
CA PHE A 122 -3.42 12.20 2.56
C PHE A 122 -3.77 11.66 1.18
N PHE A 123 -4.64 12.40 0.48
CA PHE A 123 -4.98 12.08 -0.90
C PHE A 123 -3.76 12.12 -1.80
N THR A 124 -2.89 13.11 -1.64
CA THR A 124 -1.71 13.30 -2.49
C THR A 124 -0.69 12.18 -2.27
N ASP A 125 -0.44 11.79 -1.03
CA ASP A 125 0.50 10.71 -0.71
C ASP A 125 0.00 9.38 -1.31
N PHE A 126 -1.27 9.01 -1.10
CA PHE A 126 -1.80 7.77 -1.66
C PHE A 126 -2.01 7.81 -3.18
N VAL A 127 -2.18 8.98 -3.79
CA VAL A 127 -2.15 9.13 -5.25
C VAL A 127 -0.76 8.82 -5.81
N LYS A 128 0.31 9.27 -5.14
CA LYS A 128 1.69 8.96 -5.54
C LYS A 128 1.97 7.46 -5.40
N VAL A 129 1.59 6.85 -4.27
CA VAL A 129 1.67 5.39 -4.09
C VAL A 129 0.92 4.69 -5.22
N ALA A 130 -0.35 5.03 -5.46
CA ALA A 130 -1.13 4.40 -6.53
C ALA A 130 -0.49 4.54 -7.94
N GLN A 131 0.20 5.65 -8.21
CA GLN A 131 0.90 5.87 -9.46
C GLN A 131 2.15 4.99 -9.59
N ASP A 132 2.95 4.88 -8.52
CA ASP A 132 4.13 4.02 -8.47
C ASP A 132 3.71 2.55 -8.63
N GLU A 133 2.69 2.11 -7.90
CA GLU A 133 2.16 0.73 -7.99
C GLU A 133 1.66 0.38 -9.39
N GLY A 134 0.99 1.34 -10.06
CA GLY A 134 0.58 1.18 -11.45
C GLY A 134 1.77 0.99 -12.40
N ARG A 135 2.86 1.72 -12.15
CA ARG A 135 4.10 1.63 -12.92
C ARG A 135 4.86 0.34 -12.61
N HIS A 136 4.99 -0.05 -11.34
CA HIS A 136 5.61 -1.31 -10.91
C HIS A 136 4.90 -2.50 -11.56
N PHE A 137 3.57 -2.54 -11.46
CA PHE A 137 2.74 -3.55 -12.14
C PHE A 137 3.09 -3.64 -13.62
N SER A 138 3.12 -2.50 -14.32
CA SER A 138 3.35 -2.45 -15.76
C SER A 138 4.76 -2.92 -16.14
N LEU A 139 5.79 -2.50 -15.38
CA LEU A 139 7.18 -2.90 -15.61
C LEU A 139 7.40 -4.40 -15.32
N LEU A 140 6.86 -4.91 -14.21
CA LEU A 140 6.95 -6.32 -13.85
C LEU A 140 6.16 -7.20 -14.82
N ALA A 141 5.00 -6.75 -15.30
CA ALA A 141 4.20 -7.48 -16.28
C ALA A 141 4.91 -7.54 -17.64
N ALA A 142 5.58 -6.46 -18.05
CA ALA A 142 6.45 -6.46 -19.22
C ALA A 142 7.62 -7.44 -19.04
N ARG A 143 8.29 -7.41 -17.87
CA ARG A 143 9.38 -8.35 -17.57
C ARG A 143 8.92 -9.81 -17.58
N LEU A 144 7.74 -10.09 -17.04
CA LEU A 144 7.14 -11.42 -17.06
C LEU A 144 6.90 -11.94 -18.49
N LYS A 145 6.53 -11.03 -19.40
CA LYS A 145 6.36 -11.33 -20.82
C LYS A 145 7.67 -11.66 -21.51
N GLU A 146 8.74 -10.92 -21.20
CA GLU A 146 10.10 -11.21 -21.70
C GLU A 146 10.59 -12.59 -21.23
N LEU A 147 10.22 -13.00 -20.01
CA LEU A 147 10.47 -14.35 -19.50
C LEU A 147 9.57 -15.43 -20.13
N GLY A 148 8.71 -15.10 -21.09
CA GLY A 148 7.85 -16.05 -21.81
C GLY A 148 6.59 -16.48 -21.05
N SER A 149 6.11 -15.66 -20.10
CA SER A 149 4.87 -15.89 -19.37
C SER A 149 3.95 -14.66 -19.46
N SER A 150 2.84 -14.65 -18.73
CA SER A 150 1.94 -13.49 -18.68
C SER A 150 1.18 -13.44 -17.36
N TYR A 151 0.70 -12.25 -16.99
CA TYR A 151 -0.18 -12.13 -15.82
C TYR A 151 -1.45 -12.96 -16.03
N GLY A 152 -1.86 -13.70 -15.00
CA GLY A 152 -2.93 -14.71 -15.07
C GLY A 152 -2.51 -16.11 -15.56
N ALA A 153 -1.29 -16.32 -16.08
CA ALA A 153 -0.84 -17.65 -16.51
C ALA A 153 -0.64 -18.63 -15.33
N LEU A 154 -0.37 -18.12 -14.14
CA LEU A 154 -0.21 -18.89 -12.90
C LEU A 154 -1.33 -18.53 -11.90
N PRO A 155 -1.67 -19.44 -10.96
CA PRO A 155 -2.61 -19.13 -9.91
C PRO A 155 -2.03 -18.08 -8.94
N ALA A 156 -2.91 -17.34 -8.29
CA ALA A 156 -2.56 -16.35 -7.28
C ALA A 156 -3.46 -16.48 -6.05
N HIS A 157 -3.22 -15.72 -4.99
CA HIS A 157 -4.02 -15.76 -3.76
C HIS A 157 -4.51 -14.36 -3.36
N ASP A 158 -5.63 -14.34 -2.66
CA ASP A 158 -6.36 -13.11 -2.33
C ASP A 158 -5.99 -12.53 -0.95
N GLY A 159 -4.73 -12.72 -0.55
CA GLY A 159 -4.31 -12.51 0.83
C GLY A 159 -4.46 -11.06 1.28
N LEU A 160 -3.95 -10.14 0.46
CA LEU A 160 -4.01 -8.69 0.72
C LEU A 160 -5.45 -8.19 0.75
N TRP A 161 -6.28 -8.56 -0.24
CA TRP A 161 -7.67 -8.09 -0.25
C TRP A 161 -8.51 -8.67 0.89
N GLY A 162 -8.19 -9.88 1.36
CA GLY A 162 -8.81 -10.44 2.56
C GLY A 162 -8.59 -9.56 3.81
N SER A 163 -7.37 -9.10 4.02
CA SER A 163 -7.01 -8.15 5.09
C SER A 163 -7.65 -6.78 4.87
N ALA A 164 -7.74 -6.32 3.62
CA ALA A 164 -8.47 -5.11 3.24
C ALA A 164 -9.95 -5.16 3.64
N ILE A 165 -10.65 -6.25 3.33
CA ILE A 165 -12.06 -6.45 3.72
C ILE A 165 -12.20 -6.42 5.25
N ALA A 166 -11.31 -7.14 5.97
CA ALA A 166 -11.33 -7.21 7.43
C ALA A 166 -11.12 -5.85 8.12
N THR A 167 -10.48 -4.90 7.44
CA THR A 167 -10.20 -3.54 7.93
C THR A 167 -11.07 -2.47 7.27
N SER A 168 -12.02 -2.85 6.41
CA SER A 168 -12.81 -1.93 5.57
C SER A 168 -13.65 -0.88 6.33
N LYS A 169 -13.83 -1.04 7.64
CA LYS A 169 -14.63 -0.13 8.47
C LYS A 169 -13.79 0.81 9.32
N ASP A 170 -12.47 0.62 9.40
CA ASP A 170 -11.57 1.36 10.29
C ASP A 170 -10.28 1.74 9.55
N LEU A 171 -10.06 3.05 9.35
CA LEU A 171 -8.89 3.58 8.66
C LEU A 171 -7.59 3.31 9.44
N LEU A 172 -7.61 3.36 10.78
CA LEU A 172 -6.42 3.05 11.59
C LEU A 172 -6.02 1.58 11.40
N ALA A 173 -7.02 0.68 11.39
CA ALA A 173 -6.77 -0.73 11.11
C ALA A 173 -6.24 -0.94 9.69
N ARG A 174 -6.82 -0.25 8.69
CA ARG A 174 -6.35 -0.33 7.30
C ARG A 174 -4.90 0.12 7.16
N LEU A 175 -4.55 1.28 7.72
CA LEU A 175 -3.19 1.82 7.67
C LEU A 175 -2.19 0.91 8.37
N ALA A 176 -2.54 0.36 9.54
CA ALA A 176 -1.63 -0.52 10.28
C ALA A 176 -1.35 -1.84 9.54
N ILE A 177 -2.38 -2.45 8.98
CA ILE A 177 -2.25 -3.79 8.38
C ILE A 177 -1.72 -3.73 6.96
N GLU A 178 -2.36 -2.95 6.09
CA GLU A 178 -1.93 -2.87 4.69
C GLU A 178 -0.68 -1.99 4.57
N HIS A 179 -0.79 -0.72 4.98
CA HIS A 179 0.21 0.29 4.66
C HIS A 179 1.41 0.36 5.61
N CYS A 180 1.39 -0.41 6.72
CA CYS A 180 2.57 -0.58 7.58
C CYS A 180 3.06 -2.03 7.55
N VAL A 181 2.25 -3.00 7.98
CA VAL A 181 2.70 -4.40 8.10
C VAL A 181 2.99 -5.03 6.74
N HIS A 182 2.10 -4.90 5.76
CA HIS A 182 2.31 -5.50 4.44
C HIS A 182 3.38 -4.77 3.62
N GLU A 183 3.41 -3.43 3.62
CA GLU A 183 4.50 -2.65 2.98
C GLU A 183 5.87 -2.98 3.60
N ALA A 184 5.97 -2.97 4.93
CA ALA A 184 7.24 -3.29 5.59
C ALA A 184 7.68 -4.73 5.32
N ARG A 185 6.74 -5.65 5.03
CA ARG A 185 7.07 -7.01 4.60
C ARG A 185 7.69 -7.03 3.20
N GLY A 186 7.27 -6.15 2.30
CA GLY A 186 7.93 -5.93 1.00
C GLY A 186 9.41 -5.58 1.19
N LEU A 187 9.69 -4.59 2.06
CA LEU A 187 11.04 -4.14 2.41
C LEU A 187 11.96 -5.23 2.95
N ASP A 188 11.39 -6.20 3.67
CA ASP A 188 12.13 -7.32 4.26
C ASP A 188 12.50 -8.39 3.23
N VAL A 189 11.57 -8.67 2.30
CA VAL A 189 11.66 -9.81 1.40
C VAL A 189 12.41 -9.45 0.11
N LEU A 190 12.23 -8.23 -0.40
CA LEU A 190 12.81 -7.78 -1.67
C LEU A 190 14.34 -7.95 -1.76
N PRO A 191 15.16 -7.60 -0.75
CA PRO A 191 16.62 -7.80 -0.84
C PRO A 191 17.02 -9.26 -1.08
N THR A 192 16.31 -10.19 -0.44
CA THR A 192 16.55 -11.63 -0.65
C THR A 192 16.08 -12.07 -2.04
N THR A 193 14.97 -11.51 -2.53
CA THR A 193 14.46 -11.79 -3.88
C THR A 193 15.43 -11.26 -4.95
N ILE A 194 15.94 -10.04 -4.81
CA ILE A 194 16.97 -9.45 -5.68
C ILE A 194 18.20 -10.35 -5.74
N SER A 195 18.73 -10.75 -4.57
CA SER A 195 19.89 -11.64 -4.50
C SER A 195 19.64 -12.99 -5.20
N ARG A 196 18.43 -13.55 -5.11
CA ARG A 196 18.07 -14.80 -5.80
C ARG A 196 18.07 -14.65 -7.33
N PHE A 197 17.52 -13.56 -7.86
CA PHE A 197 17.55 -13.31 -9.31
C PHE A 197 18.98 -13.11 -9.82
N ARG A 198 19.77 -12.30 -9.12
CA ARG A 198 21.18 -12.05 -9.46
C ARG A 198 22.01 -13.34 -9.42
N ASN A 199 21.88 -14.14 -8.38
CA ASN A 199 22.55 -15.45 -8.28
C ASN A 199 22.03 -16.46 -9.34
N GLY A 200 20.81 -16.29 -9.82
CA GLY A 200 20.25 -17.05 -10.92
C GLY A 200 20.74 -16.58 -12.31
N GLY A 201 21.46 -15.46 -12.40
CA GLY A 201 21.86 -14.87 -13.68
C GLY A 201 20.71 -14.17 -14.43
N ASP A 202 19.73 -13.64 -13.69
CA ASP A 202 18.68 -12.75 -14.24
C ASP A 202 18.88 -11.34 -13.68
N ASP A 203 19.92 -10.68 -14.19
CA ASP A 203 20.30 -9.34 -13.75
C ASP A 203 19.26 -8.28 -14.12
N ASP A 204 18.53 -8.44 -15.23
CA ASP A 204 17.48 -7.50 -15.63
C ASP A 204 16.36 -7.42 -14.59
N THR A 205 15.88 -8.58 -14.11
CA THR A 205 14.86 -8.62 -13.06
C THR A 205 15.42 -8.10 -11.74
N ALA A 206 16.66 -8.44 -11.40
CA ALA A 206 17.31 -7.94 -10.18
C ALA A 206 17.46 -6.41 -10.20
N ASP A 207 17.89 -5.83 -11.32
CA ASP A 207 18.06 -4.38 -11.50
C ASP A 207 16.73 -3.64 -11.47
N LEU A 208 15.67 -4.18 -12.07
CA LEU A 208 14.33 -3.61 -11.99
C LEU A 208 13.86 -3.51 -10.53
N LEU A 209 14.01 -4.60 -9.76
CA LEU A 209 13.61 -4.61 -8.36
C LEU A 209 14.49 -3.70 -7.50
N GLU A 210 15.79 -3.70 -7.71
CA GLU A 210 16.76 -2.96 -6.89
C GLU A 210 16.72 -1.44 -7.13
N ARG A 211 16.57 -1.02 -8.39
CA ARG A 211 16.70 0.39 -8.78
C ARG A 211 15.36 1.13 -8.89
N VAL A 212 14.26 0.40 -9.06
CA VAL A 212 12.94 1.01 -9.29
C VAL A 212 11.99 0.67 -8.15
N VAL A 213 11.68 -0.61 -7.95
CA VAL A 213 10.65 -1.03 -6.98
C VAL A 213 11.11 -0.73 -5.56
N TYR A 214 12.23 -1.33 -5.13
CA TYR A 214 12.67 -1.30 -3.73
C TYR A 214 12.86 0.10 -3.11
N PRO A 215 13.43 1.11 -3.81
CA PRO A 215 13.53 2.46 -3.25
C PRO A 215 12.18 3.13 -3.02
N GLU A 216 11.19 2.84 -3.87
CA GLU A 216 9.86 3.47 -3.83
C GLU A 216 9.00 2.87 -2.71
N GLU A 217 9.11 1.56 -2.46
CA GLU A 217 8.47 0.85 -1.35
C GLU A 217 8.76 1.47 0.03
N ILE A 218 9.95 2.07 0.20
CA ILE A 218 10.31 2.76 1.45
C ILE A 218 9.38 3.95 1.67
N THR A 219 9.10 4.70 0.61
CA THR A 219 8.22 5.87 0.65
C THR A 219 6.75 5.47 0.81
N HIS A 220 6.34 4.32 0.28
CA HIS A 220 4.99 3.78 0.43
C HIS A 220 4.73 3.37 1.89
N CYS A 221 5.67 2.63 2.49
CA CYS A 221 5.64 2.31 3.91
C CYS A 221 5.65 3.59 4.78
N ALA A 222 6.46 4.59 4.41
CA ALA A 222 6.52 5.87 5.12
C ALA A 222 5.16 6.60 5.10
N ALA A 223 4.43 6.57 3.99
CA ALA A 223 3.09 7.14 3.88
C ALA A 223 2.12 6.47 4.86
N GLY A 224 2.13 5.14 4.94
CA GLY A 224 1.32 4.40 5.92
C GLY A 224 1.61 4.79 7.37
N VAL A 225 2.89 4.87 7.72
CA VAL A 225 3.36 5.24 9.08
C VAL A 225 2.99 6.68 9.41
N LYS A 226 3.18 7.62 8.48
CA LYS A 226 2.80 9.03 8.61
C LYS A 226 1.32 9.17 8.95
N TRP A 227 0.44 8.56 8.16
CA TRP A 227 -0.99 8.71 8.34
C TRP A 227 -1.53 7.94 9.54
N PHE A 228 -0.90 6.83 9.92
CA PHE A 228 -1.21 6.14 11.16
C PHE A 228 -0.90 7.02 12.38
N LYS A 229 0.33 7.58 12.46
CA LYS A 229 0.73 8.53 13.50
C LYS A 229 -0.23 9.72 13.56
N TYR A 230 -0.53 10.32 12.42
CA TYR A 230 -1.45 11.45 12.30
C TYR A 230 -2.81 11.17 12.96
N LEU A 231 -3.44 10.04 12.65
CA LEU A 231 -4.76 9.69 13.20
C LEU A 231 -4.74 9.42 14.71
N CYS A 232 -3.68 8.77 15.21
CA CYS A 232 -3.50 8.54 16.63
C CYS A 232 -3.38 9.85 17.40
N LEU A 233 -2.60 10.80 16.88
CA LEU A 233 -2.39 12.11 17.53
C LEU A 233 -3.60 13.03 17.38
N ARG A 234 -4.25 13.06 16.21
CA ARG A 234 -5.48 13.84 15.95
C ARG A 234 -6.60 13.49 16.92
N SER A 235 -6.74 12.23 17.28
CA SER A 235 -7.76 11.77 18.24
C SER A 235 -7.56 12.31 19.66
N ARG A 236 -6.36 12.78 20.02
CA ARG A 236 -6.06 13.36 21.35
C ARG A 236 -6.33 14.86 21.40
N ASN A 237 -6.06 15.60 20.33
CA ASN A 237 -6.23 17.05 20.27
C ASN A 237 -6.81 17.48 18.91
N PRO A 238 -8.13 17.68 18.81
CA PRO A 238 -8.79 18.14 17.59
C PRO A 238 -8.30 19.51 17.09
N SER A 239 -7.67 20.32 17.96
CA SER A 239 -7.11 21.64 17.63
C SER A 239 -5.69 21.63 17.06
N LEU A 240 -4.97 20.51 17.10
CA LEU A 240 -3.54 20.43 16.70
C LEU A 240 -3.30 20.37 15.17
N TYR A 241 -4.32 20.69 14.37
CA TYR A 241 -4.26 20.67 12.91
C TYR A 241 -3.22 21.66 12.35
N GLN A 242 -2.97 22.76 13.05
CA GLN A 242 -2.03 23.80 12.61
C GLN A 242 -0.57 23.48 12.97
N ASP A 243 -0.33 22.76 14.06
CA ASP A 243 1.03 22.59 14.57
C ASP A 243 1.78 21.47 13.84
N ILE A 244 1.14 20.35 13.48
CA ILE A 244 1.86 19.20 12.86
C ILE A 244 2.39 19.52 11.47
N LEU A 245 1.68 20.34 10.69
CA LEU A 245 2.15 20.82 9.39
C LEU A 245 3.31 21.82 9.49
N ALA A 246 3.46 22.48 10.64
CA ALA A 246 4.56 23.40 10.93
C ALA A 246 5.77 22.70 11.60
N LEU A 247 5.61 21.47 12.11
CA LEU A 247 6.62 20.76 12.91
C LEU A 247 7.77 20.15 12.08
N GLU A 248 7.72 20.20 10.75
CA GLU A 248 8.92 19.90 9.94
C GLU A 248 9.91 21.10 9.88
N GLU A 249 9.53 22.29 10.37
CA GLU A 249 10.41 23.47 10.41
C GLU A 249 10.77 23.96 11.83
N SER A 250 10.18 23.42 12.91
CA SER A 250 10.54 23.82 14.27
C SER A 250 10.63 22.65 15.26
N GLU A 251 11.73 21.89 15.20
CA GLU A 251 12.16 20.95 16.25
C GLU A 251 12.54 21.65 17.60
N ALA A 252 12.34 22.97 17.72
CA ALA A 252 12.93 23.78 18.79
C ALA A 252 12.08 23.99 20.06
N GLY A 253 10.94 23.31 20.23
CA GLY A 253 9.97 23.67 21.29
C GLY A 253 9.27 22.56 22.09
N ARG A 254 9.36 21.27 21.71
CA ARG A 254 8.75 20.19 22.50
C ARG A 254 9.75 19.60 23.47
N SER A 255 9.33 19.43 24.74
CA SER A 255 10.12 18.68 25.71
C SER A 255 10.29 17.24 25.23
N GLU A 256 11.53 16.75 25.23
CA GLU A 256 11.96 15.41 24.84
C GLU A 256 11.08 14.32 25.49
N THR A 257 10.70 14.54 26.77
CA THR A 257 9.85 13.62 27.55
C THR A 257 8.41 13.49 27.03
N GLN A 258 7.89 14.51 26.33
CA GLN A 258 6.53 14.49 25.80
C GLN A 258 6.48 13.82 24.41
N MET A 259 7.52 14.01 23.60
CA MET A 259 7.67 13.33 22.30
C MET A 259 7.85 11.82 22.46
N ASP A 260 8.58 11.38 23.49
CA ASP A 260 8.78 9.97 23.78
C ASP A 260 7.46 9.28 24.19
N LYS A 261 6.66 9.91 25.05
CA LYS A 261 5.35 9.38 25.47
C LYS A 261 4.33 9.33 24.33
N GLU A 262 4.30 10.37 23.49
CA GLU A 262 3.43 10.40 22.30
C GLU A 262 3.80 9.26 21.33
N SER A 263 5.11 8.99 21.18
CA SER A 263 5.59 7.88 20.35
C SER A 263 5.19 6.51 20.93
N GLU A 264 5.33 6.31 22.24
CA GLU A 264 4.96 5.05 22.91
C GLU A 264 3.48 4.69 22.76
N GLU A 265 2.57 5.67 22.94
CA GLU A 265 1.13 5.41 22.83
C GLU A 265 0.72 5.02 21.41
N VAL A 266 1.28 5.69 20.39
CA VAL A 266 1.05 5.33 18.99
C VAL A 266 1.50 3.90 18.73
N ILE A 267 2.68 3.51 19.23
CA ILE A 267 3.22 2.16 19.09
C ILE A 267 2.33 1.13 19.81
N HIS A 268 1.87 1.43 21.02
CA HIS A 268 0.93 0.56 21.75
C HIS A 268 -0.38 0.35 20.99
N LYS A 269 -0.93 1.42 20.40
CA LYS A 269 -2.13 1.34 19.57
C LYS A 269 -1.87 0.49 18.33
N PHE A 270 -0.72 0.66 17.68
CA PHE A 270 -0.28 -0.16 16.56
C PHE A 270 -0.23 -1.65 16.95
N HIS A 271 0.43 -1.99 18.07
CA HIS A 271 0.51 -3.38 18.54
C HIS A 271 -0.86 -3.98 18.80
N ALA A 272 -1.78 -3.24 19.42
CA ALA A 272 -3.14 -3.71 19.68
C ALA A 272 -3.87 -4.03 18.37
N ILE A 273 -3.83 -3.11 17.40
CA ILE A 273 -4.47 -3.29 16.09
C ILE A 273 -3.87 -4.49 15.35
N VAL A 274 -2.54 -4.61 15.31
CA VAL A 274 -1.88 -5.74 14.64
C VAL A 274 -2.27 -7.07 15.30
N ARG A 275 -2.31 -7.15 16.63
CA ARG A 275 -2.75 -8.38 17.32
C ARG A 275 -4.21 -8.73 17.03
N THR A 276 -5.07 -7.73 16.84
CA THR A 276 -6.49 -7.95 16.51
C THR A 276 -6.70 -8.40 15.08
N HIS A 277 -6.00 -7.79 14.11
CA HIS A 277 -6.31 -7.96 12.69
C HIS A 277 -5.31 -8.83 11.93
N PHE A 278 -4.08 -9.01 12.42
CA PHE A 278 -3.06 -9.84 11.79
C PHE A 278 -2.94 -11.21 12.46
N ARG A 279 -3.01 -12.28 11.66
CA ARG A 279 -2.95 -13.65 12.18
C ARG A 279 -1.51 -14.14 12.33
N GLY A 280 -1.11 -14.34 13.59
CA GLY A 280 0.19 -14.90 13.95
C GLY A 280 1.28 -13.84 14.13
N PRO A 281 2.52 -14.25 14.47
CA PRO A 281 3.61 -13.32 14.68
C PRO A 281 4.10 -12.70 13.38
N LEU A 282 4.62 -11.48 13.46
CA LEU A 282 5.43 -10.89 12.38
C LEU A 282 6.71 -11.71 12.23
N LYS A 283 7.12 -12.01 10.99
CA LYS A 283 8.22 -12.94 10.74
C LYS A 283 9.48 -12.19 10.29
N PRO A 284 10.66 -12.50 10.87
CA PRO A 284 11.93 -12.02 10.32
C PRO A 284 12.22 -12.60 8.92
N PRO A 285 13.25 -12.12 8.20
CA PRO A 285 14.13 -11.00 8.59
C PRO A 285 13.37 -9.68 8.65
N PHE A 286 13.84 -8.74 9.46
CA PHE A 286 13.37 -7.35 9.47
C PHE A 286 14.47 -6.46 8.89
N ASN A 287 14.14 -5.70 7.85
CA ASN A 287 15.08 -4.75 7.25
C ASN A 287 15.11 -3.47 8.07
N GLU A 288 15.86 -3.48 9.19
CA GLU A 288 15.90 -2.38 10.15
C GLU A 288 16.25 -1.04 9.49
N LYS A 289 17.20 -1.02 8.55
CA LYS A 289 17.62 0.20 7.84
C LYS A 289 16.47 0.79 7.02
N ALA A 290 15.81 -0.03 6.20
CA ALA A 290 14.72 0.44 5.34
C ALA A 290 13.48 0.82 6.15
N ARG A 291 13.12 0.01 7.15
CA ARG A 291 12.00 0.30 8.06
C ARG A 291 12.24 1.58 8.86
N LYS A 292 13.48 1.81 9.35
CA LYS A 292 13.85 3.08 10.01
C LYS A 292 13.73 4.28 9.05
N ALA A 293 14.13 4.13 7.78
CA ALA A 293 13.95 5.18 6.77
C ALA A 293 12.46 5.49 6.51
N ALA A 294 11.57 4.52 6.66
CA ALA A 294 10.11 4.70 6.64
C ALA A 294 9.52 5.24 7.96
N GLY A 295 10.34 5.55 8.97
CA GLY A 295 9.88 6.00 10.29
C GLY A 295 9.30 4.89 11.18
N PHE A 296 9.63 3.63 10.88
CA PHE A 296 9.12 2.40 11.46
C PHE A 296 10.22 1.62 12.21
N GLY A 297 10.60 2.07 13.41
CA GLY A 297 11.70 1.48 14.17
C GLY A 297 11.40 0.11 14.80
N PRO A 298 12.42 -0.61 15.34
CA PRO A 298 12.27 -1.95 15.94
C PRO A 298 11.17 -2.07 16.99
N GLN A 299 10.94 -1.02 17.78
CA GLN A 299 9.89 -0.95 18.78
C GLN A 299 8.47 -1.17 18.23
N TRP A 300 8.26 -0.95 16.92
CA TRP A 300 6.98 -1.22 16.25
C TRP A 300 6.72 -2.70 16.04
N TYR A 301 7.75 -3.52 15.80
CA TYR A 301 7.58 -4.88 15.27
C TYR A 301 8.27 -5.99 16.09
N ASP A 302 9.35 -5.72 16.83
CA ASP A 302 10.00 -6.73 17.66
C ASP A 302 9.04 -7.36 18.69
N PRO A 303 8.19 -6.58 19.40
CA PRO A 303 7.21 -7.14 20.34
C PRO A 303 6.08 -7.95 19.67
N LEU A 304 5.97 -7.86 18.34
CA LEU A 304 4.99 -8.58 17.53
C LEU A 304 5.60 -9.80 16.81
N ALA A 305 6.92 -10.01 16.93
CA ALA A 305 7.62 -11.16 16.36
C ALA A 305 7.42 -12.44 17.18
N VAL A 306 6.94 -12.31 18.42
CA VAL A 306 6.56 -13.43 19.30
C VAL A 306 5.05 -13.60 19.30
N LYS A 307 4.58 -14.85 19.45
CA LYS A 307 3.16 -15.14 19.60
C LYS A 307 2.72 -14.53 20.93
N GLY A 308 1.87 -13.50 20.89
CA GLY A 308 1.31 -12.90 22.10
C GLY A 308 0.51 -13.93 22.91
N PRO A 309 0.26 -13.68 24.21
CA PRO A 309 -0.66 -14.51 24.97
C PRO A 309 -1.98 -14.59 24.22
N ALA A 310 -2.56 -15.79 24.10
CA ALA A 310 -3.83 -15.98 23.41
C ALA A 310 -4.85 -15.02 24.01
N SER A 311 -5.39 -14.11 23.19
CA SER A 311 -6.51 -13.28 23.58
C SER A 311 -7.67 -14.22 23.90
N GLN A 312 -8.00 -14.36 25.19
CA GLN A 312 -9.21 -15.03 25.62
C GLN A 312 -10.38 -14.15 25.22
N PHE A 313 -11.00 -14.45 24.09
CA PHE A 313 -12.34 -14.01 23.73
C PHE A 313 -13.16 -15.22 23.31
#